data_AF-A0AAJ2SPP4-F1
#
_entry.id   AF-A0AAJ2SPP4-F1
#
_cell.length_a   1.000
_cell.length_b   1.000
_cell.length_c   1.000
_cell.angle_alpha   90.00
_cell.angle_beta   90.00
_cell.angle_gamma   90.00
#
_symmetry.space_group_name_H-M   'P 1'
#
loop_
_entity.id
_entity.type
_entity.pdbx_description
1 polymer ?
#
loop_
_entity_poly.entity_id
_entity_poly.type
_entity_poly.pdbx_seq_one_letter_code
_entity_poly.pdbx_strand_id
1 'polypeptide(L)'
;MKKIHTMFSKPRNYVAELRATKVLLAFLLSLGVIGVAHATGGTDMLSSAAAPVSKTFGAGSTMAKWLILAEVIVGTIMYIKTKNMMLLMGAIVVVVFTSVGFGLAK
;
A
#
# COMPACT_ATOMS: atom_id res chain seq x y z
N MET A 1 68.47 28.17 -13.64
CA MET A 1 67.29 28.39 -12.77
C MET A 1 66.01 28.34 -13.61
N LYS A 2 65.31 27.19 -13.70
CA LYS A 2 64.07 27.06 -14.53
C LYS A 2 63.09 25.98 -14.03
N LYS A 3 62.93 25.83 -12.70
CA LYS A 3 62.05 24.79 -12.13
C LYS A 3 61.03 25.26 -11.08
N ILE A 4 60.95 26.57 -10.80
CA ILE A 4 60.10 27.08 -9.70
C ILE A 4 58.74 27.62 -10.21
N HIS A 5 58.59 27.87 -11.51
CA HIS A 5 57.36 28.46 -12.06
C HIS A 5 56.24 27.45 -12.41
N THR A 6 56.43 26.15 -12.21
CA THR A 6 55.44 25.12 -12.60
C THR A 6 54.65 24.53 -11.44
N MET A 7 54.91 24.93 -10.19
CA MET A 7 54.24 24.34 -9.02
C MET A 7 52.87 24.93 -8.68
N PHE A 8 52.47 26.05 -9.32
CA PHE A 8 51.21 26.75 -9.01
C PHE A 8 50.25 26.94 -10.20
N SER A 9 50.39 26.18 -11.28
CA SER A 9 49.60 26.36 -12.52
C SER A 9 48.42 25.39 -12.72
N LYS A 10 47.96 24.68 -11.67
CA LYS A 10 46.80 23.76 -11.79
C LYS A 10 45.42 24.31 -11.31
N PRO A 11 45.10 25.61 -11.28
CA PRO A 11 43.85 26.07 -10.64
C PRO A 11 42.58 25.59 -11.36
N ARG A 12 42.62 25.43 -12.69
CA ARG A 12 41.45 25.08 -13.50
C ARG A 12 41.14 23.59 -13.55
N ASN A 13 42.16 22.74 -13.44
CA ASN A 13 42.00 21.29 -13.57
C ASN A 13 41.49 20.67 -12.25
N TYR A 14 41.91 21.17 -11.09
CA TYR A 14 41.40 20.69 -9.80
C TYR A 14 39.90 21.00 -9.59
N VAL A 15 39.44 22.20 -9.95
CA VAL A 15 38.00 22.52 -9.86
C VAL A 15 37.16 21.75 -10.88
N ALA A 16 37.73 21.42 -12.05
CA ALA A 16 37.09 20.57 -13.04
C ALA A 16 37.00 19.11 -12.56
N GLU A 17 38.07 18.56 -11.98
CA GLU A 17 38.12 17.21 -11.41
C GLU A 17 37.21 17.07 -10.18
N LEU A 18 37.15 18.08 -9.30
CA LEU A 18 36.23 18.10 -8.16
C LEU A 18 34.77 18.17 -8.61
N ARG A 19 34.47 18.95 -9.65
CA ARG A 19 33.12 18.98 -10.27
C ARG A 19 32.78 17.63 -10.91
N ALA A 20 33.71 17.04 -11.66
CA ALA A 20 33.53 15.73 -12.27
C ALA A 20 33.30 14.63 -11.22
N THR A 21 34.05 14.67 -10.11
CA THR A 21 33.91 13.73 -9.00
C THR A 21 32.56 13.89 -8.30
N LYS A 22 32.10 15.13 -8.07
CA LYS A 22 30.77 15.39 -7.50
C LYS A 22 29.63 14.92 -8.42
N VAL A 23 29.77 15.13 -9.73
CA VAL A 23 28.80 14.65 -10.73
C VAL A 23 28.78 13.12 -10.78
N LEU A 24 29.94 12.47 -10.77
CA LEU A 24 30.04 11.01 -10.73
C LEU A 24 29.42 10.44 -9.44
N LEU A 25 29.68 11.05 -8.29
CA LEU A 25 29.10 10.65 -7.02
C LEU A 25 27.57 10.82 -7.00
N ALA A 26 27.07 11.93 -7.54
CA ALA A 26 25.63 12.16 -7.67
C ALA A 26 24.97 11.16 -8.63
N PHE A 27 25.66 10.78 -9.71
CA PHE A 27 25.20 9.76 -10.65
C PHE A 27 25.20 8.35 -10.05
N LEU A 28 26.21 8.00 -9.26
CA LEU A 28 26.24 6.72 -8.55
C LEU A 28 25.18 6.65 -7.45
N LEU A 29 24.92 7.76 -6.74
CA LEU A 29 23.83 7.87 -5.78
C LEU A 29 22.46 7.72 -6.45
N SER A 30 22.24 8.35 -7.61
CA SER A 30 20.97 8.20 -8.34
C SER A 30 20.77 6.77 -8.84
N LEU A 31 21.81 6.11 -9.35
CA LEU A 31 21.76 4.69 -9.71
C LEU A 31 21.51 3.78 -8.50
N GLY A 32 22.08 4.10 -7.33
CA GLY A 32 21.81 3.38 -6.09
C GLY A 32 20.35 3.49 -5.64
N VAL A 33 19.77 4.69 -5.73
CA VAL A 33 18.33 4.92 -5.42
C VAL A 33 17.42 4.18 -6.40
N ILE A 34 17.76 4.19 -7.69
CA ILE A 34 17.02 3.45 -8.73
C ILE A 34 17.15 1.94 -8.51
N GLY A 35 18.33 1.45 -8.12
CA GLY A 35 18.57 0.04 -7.81
C GLY A 35 17.77 -0.45 -6.60
N VAL A 36 17.66 0.36 -5.54
CA VAL A 36 16.81 0.05 -4.37
C VAL A 36 15.33 0.07 -4.74
N ALA A 37 14.88 1.00 -5.58
CA ALA A 37 13.51 1.06 -6.07
C ALA A 37 13.13 -0.11 -7.00
N HIS A 38 14.09 -0.71 -7.70
CA HIS A 38 13.87 -1.93 -8.50
C HIS A 38 14.04 -3.21 -7.69
N ALA A 39 14.84 -3.20 -6.61
CA ALA A 39 15.05 -4.34 -5.73
C ALA A 39 13.82 -4.68 -4.85
N THR A 40 12.86 -3.78 -4.73
CA THR A 40 11.57 -4.04 -4.05
C THR A 40 10.62 -4.92 -4.87
N GLY A 41 11.04 -5.40 -6.05
CA GLY A 41 10.25 -6.28 -6.91
C GLY A 41 9.08 -5.54 -7.54
N GLY A 42 8.77 -5.85 -8.80
CA GLY A 42 7.53 -5.38 -9.42
C GLY A 42 6.33 -6.00 -8.71
N THR A 43 5.89 -5.41 -7.60
CA THR A 43 4.60 -5.74 -7.02
C THR A 43 3.53 -5.31 -8.02
N ASP A 44 2.63 -6.22 -8.39
CA ASP A 44 1.50 -5.95 -9.28
C ASP A 44 0.81 -4.64 -8.85
N MET A 45 0.73 -3.67 -9.74
CA MET A 45 0.08 -2.38 -9.43
C MET A 45 -1.39 -2.56 -9.06
N LEU A 46 -2.03 -3.65 -9.50
CA LEU A 46 -3.40 -3.99 -9.09
C LEU A 46 -3.47 -4.50 -7.63
N SER A 47 -2.38 -5.03 -7.06
CA SER A 47 -2.33 -5.42 -5.65
C SER A 47 -2.53 -4.22 -4.72
N SER A 48 -2.06 -3.03 -5.13
CA SER A 48 -2.26 -1.79 -4.38
C SER A 48 -3.73 -1.35 -4.37
N ALA A 49 -4.52 -1.72 -5.40
CA ALA A 49 -5.94 -1.43 -5.45
C ALA A 49 -6.78 -2.43 -4.62
N ALA A 50 -6.30 -3.66 -4.43
CA ALA A 50 -6.96 -4.68 -3.61
C ALA A 50 -6.91 -4.39 -2.09
N ALA A 51 -5.82 -3.77 -1.61
CA ALA A 51 -5.64 -3.45 -0.20
C ALA A 51 -6.74 -2.54 0.41
N PRO A 52 -7.12 -1.40 -0.20
CA PRO A 52 -8.18 -0.54 0.36
C PRO A 52 -9.58 -1.16 0.28
N VAL A 53 -9.87 -1.97 -0.74
CA VAL A 53 -11.19 -2.63 -0.86
C VAL A 53 -11.36 -3.71 0.20
N SER A 54 -10.31 -4.49 0.49
CA SER A 54 -10.33 -5.46 1.58
C SER A 54 -10.44 -4.79 2.96
N LYS A 55 -9.81 -3.62 3.16
CA LYS A 55 -10.00 -2.86 4.41
C LYS A 55 -11.41 -2.29 4.58
N THR A 56 -12.06 -1.93 3.47
CA THR A 56 -13.40 -1.31 3.49
C THR A 56 -14.51 -2.35 3.58
N PHE A 57 -14.39 -3.45 2.84
CA PHE A 57 -15.43 -4.47 2.71
C PHE A 57 -15.04 -5.81 3.31
N GLY A 58 -13.83 -6.01 3.84
CA GLY A 58 -13.39 -7.31 4.34
C GLY A 58 -13.88 -7.67 5.75
N ALA A 59 -13.44 -8.83 6.22
CA ALA A 59 -13.80 -9.34 7.54
C ALA A 59 -13.38 -8.36 8.65
N GLY A 60 -14.34 -8.00 9.51
CA GLY A 60 -14.11 -7.06 10.60
C GLY A 60 -14.21 -5.57 10.22
N SER A 61 -14.50 -5.24 8.96
CA SER A 61 -14.72 -3.85 8.56
C SER A 61 -15.94 -3.24 9.24
N THR A 62 -15.95 -1.90 9.33
CA THR A 62 -17.11 -1.16 9.82
C THR A 62 -18.36 -1.46 9.00
N MET A 63 -18.23 -1.62 7.68
CA MET A 63 -19.36 -1.95 6.80
C MET A 63 -19.95 -3.32 7.16
N ALA A 64 -19.09 -4.34 7.35
CA ALA A 64 -19.52 -5.68 7.75
C ALA A 64 -20.28 -5.68 9.09
N LYS A 65 -19.82 -4.88 10.06
CA LYS A 65 -20.50 -4.72 11.35
C LYS A 65 -21.89 -4.08 11.20
N TRP A 66 -21.99 -3.03 10.40
CA TRP A 66 -23.28 -2.37 10.15
C TRP A 66 -24.26 -3.25 9.38
N LEU A 67 -23.78 -4.07 8.44
CA LEU A 67 -24.59 -5.05 7.71
C LEU A 67 -25.25 -6.04 8.68
N ILE A 68 -24.45 -6.63 9.58
CA ILE A 68 -24.95 -7.59 10.59
C ILE A 68 -25.92 -6.89 11.56
N LEU A 69 -25.59 -5.68 12.01
CA LEU A 69 -26.46 -4.93 12.92
C LEU A 69 -27.81 -4.58 12.26
N ALA A 70 -27.81 -4.19 10.99
CA ALA A 70 -29.02 -3.90 10.25
C ALA A 70 -29.92 -5.15 10.13
N GLU A 71 -29.35 -6.31 9.82
CA GLU A 71 -30.09 -7.57 9.73
C GLU A 71 -30.77 -7.91 11.06
N VAL A 72 -30.06 -7.78 12.18
CA VAL A 72 -30.62 -8.06 13.51
C VAL A 72 -31.77 -7.11 13.84
N ILE A 73 -31.65 -5.82 13.51
CA ILE A 73 -32.71 -4.83 13.75
C ILE A 73 -33.93 -5.15 12.88
N VAL A 74 -33.74 -5.34 11.56
CA VAL A 74 -34.83 -5.64 10.63
C VAL A 74 -35.50 -6.96 10.98
N GLY A 75 -34.72 -8.01 11.24
CA GLY A 75 -35.22 -9.31 11.67
C GLY A 75 -36.05 -9.23 12.95
N THR A 76 -35.60 -8.44 13.93
CA THR A 76 -36.35 -8.24 15.19
C THR A 76 -37.67 -7.50 14.95
N ILE A 77 -37.66 -6.41 14.17
CA ILE A 77 -38.87 -5.64 13.85
C ILE A 77 -39.88 -6.52 13.11
N MET A 78 -39.42 -7.28 12.11
CA MET A 78 -40.30 -8.15 11.35
C MET A 78 -40.80 -9.34 12.17
N TYR A 79 -39.99 -9.89 13.07
CA TYR A 79 -40.41 -10.91 14.02
C TYR A 79 -41.54 -10.40 14.91
N ILE A 80 -41.45 -9.18 15.44
CA ILE A 80 -42.52 -8.62 16.29
C ILE A 80 -43.85 -8.55 15.53
N LYS A 81 -43.81 -8.16 14.25
CA LYS A 81 -45.00 -8.00 13.40
C LYS A 81 -45.60 -9.31 12.91
N THR A 82 -44.77 -10.27 12.54
CA THR A 82 -45.21 -11.52 11.88
C THR A 82 -45.24 -12.72 12.82
N LYS A 83 -44.57 -12.63 13.98
CA LYS A 83 -44.32 -13.72 14.93
C LYS A 83 -43.66 -14.96 14.31
N ASN A 84 -42.99 -14.79 13.17
CA ASN A 84 -42.35 -15.89 12.47
C ASN A 84 -40.86 -16.00 12.87
N MET A 85 -40.50 -17.09 13.53
CA MET A 85 -39.13 -17.39 13.98
C MET A 85 -38.13 -17.53 12.83
N MET A 86 -38.60 -17.90 11.64
CA MET A 86 -37.75 -18.10 10.46
C MET A 86 -37.07 -16.79 10.00
N LEU A 87 -37.63 -15.63 10.36
CA LEU A 87 -37.05 -14.34 10.04
C LEU A 87 -35.80 -14.01 10.88
N LEU A 88 -35.67 -14.58 12.07
CA LEU A 88 -34.46 -14.39 12.90
C LEU A 88 -33.30 -15.29 12.42
N MET A 89 -33.60 -16.39 11.73
CA MET A 89 -32.60 -17.25 11.11
C MET A 89 -31.84 -16.55 9.97
N GLY A 90 -32.40 -15.47 9.42
CA GLY A 90 -31.71 -14.60 8.45
C GLY A 90 -30.38 -14.07 8.96
N ALA A 91 -30.28 -13.75 10.25
CA ALA A 91 -29.03 -13.31 10.88
C ALA A 91 -27.91 -14.34 10.78
N ILE A 92 -28.22 -15.63 10.94
CA ILE A 92 -27.24 -16.72 10.82
C ILE A 92 -26.76 -16.83 9.37
N VAL A 93 -27.70 -16.76 8.41
CA VAL A 93 -27.40 -16.82 6.99
C VAL A 93 -26.50 -15.65 6.57
N VAL A 94 -26.81 -14.43 6.99
CA VAL A 94 -25.99 -13.24 6.70
C VAL A 94 -24.59 -13.39 7.28
N VAL A 95 -24.43 -13.86 8.52
CA VAL A 95 -23.11 -14.06 9.12
C VAL A 95 -22.27 -15.08 8.36
N VAL A 96 -22.85 -16.22 7.98
CA VAL A 96 -22.15 -17.26 7.21
C VAL A 96 -21.80 -16.76 5.80
N PHE A 97 -22.75 -16.13 5.12
CA PHE A 97 -22.54 -15.56 3.79
C PHE A 97 -21.41 -14.54 3.78
N THR A 98 -21.40 -13.64 4.77
CA THR A 98 -20.38 -12.59 4.90
C THR A 98 -19.00 -13.21 5.20
N SER A 99 -18.97 -14.25 6.05
CA SER A 99 -17.73 -14.96 6.39
C SER A 99 -17.13 -15.70 5.20
N VAL A 100 -17.96 -16.39 4.41
CA VAL A 100 -17.52 -17.10 3.21
C VAL A 100 -17.17 -16.12 2.09
N GLY A 101 -17.99 -15.09 1.85
CA GLY A 101 -17.78 -14.08 0.82
C GLY A 101 -16.45 -13.34 0.98
N PHE A 102 -16.09 -12.94 2.20
CA PHE A 102 -14.79 -12.33 2.47
C PHE A 102 -13.64 -13.35 2.48
N GLY A 103 -13.95 -14.63 2.68
CA GLY A 103 -12.99 -15.71 2.52
C GLY A 103 -12.56 -15.92 1.07
N LEU A 104 -13.46 -15.68 0.11
CA LEU A 104 -13.24 -15.84 -1.33
C LEU A 104 -12.53 -14.62 -1.97
N ALA A 105 -12.63 -13.44 -1.36
CA ALA A 105 -12.03 -12.20 -1.86
C ALA A 105 -10.54 -12.02 -1.47
N LYS A 106 -9.84 -13.11 -1.10
CA LYS A 106 -8.41 -13.12 -0.78
C LYS A 106 -7.55 -13.22 -2.02
#